data_AF-A0A2R6AYF4-F1
#
_entry.id   AF-A0A2R6AYF4-F1
#
_cell.length_a   1.000
_cell.length_b   1.000
_cell.length_c   1.000
_cell.angle_alpha   90.00
_cell.angle_beta   90.00
_cell.angle_gamma   90.00
#
_symmetry.space_group_name_H-M   'P 1'
#
loop_
_entity.id
_entity.type
_entity.pdbx_description
1 polymer ?
#
loop_
_entity_poly.entity_id
_entity_poly.type
_entity_poly.pdbx_seq_one_letter_code
_entity_poly.pdbx_strand_id
1 'polypeptide(L)' 'MEEVQKVVFTTSRSPSPRSRTLLNALTLTLPSLKLTRGKKSMKEILSFAEREKALIVKIIEKSGNPRGF' A
#
# COMPACT_ATOMS: atom_id res chain seq x y z
N MET A 1 -2.29 -25.34 -9.16
CA MET A 1 -2.98 -24.04 -9.13
C MET A 1 -1.90 -22.99 -8.93
N GLU A 2 -1.79 -22.00 -9.80
CA GLU A 2 -0.87 -20.88 -9.62
C GLU A 2 -1.27 -20.11 -8.35
N GLU A 3 -0.36 -19.93 -7.39
CA GLU A 3 -0.62 -19.05 -6.26
C GLU A 3 -0.69 -17.61 -6.78
N VAL A 4 -1.87 -17.00 -6.71
CA VAL A 4 -2.02 -15.58 -7.03
C VAL A 4 -1.25 -14.79 -5.99
N GLN A 5 -0.18 -14.13 -6.45
CA GLN A 5 0.69 -13.31 -5.62
C GLN A 5 -0.12 -12.23 -4.91
N LYS A 6 -0.17 -12.27 -3.57
CA LYS A 6 -0.86 -11.26 -2.76
C LYS A 6 -0.17 -9.91 -2.89
N VAL A 7 -0.95 -8.83 -2.86
CA VAL A 7 -0.46 -7.45 -2.90
C VAL A 7 -0.92 -6.70 -1.65
N VAL A 8 0.00 -5.99 -1.00
CA VAL A 8 -0.27 -5.05 0.09
C VAL A 8 -0.08 -3.63 -0.43
N PHE A 9 -1.14 -2.83 -0.38
CA PHE A 9 -1.06 -1.40 -0.66
C PHE A 9 -0.77 -0.60 0.60
N THR A 10 0.12 0.38 0.49
CA THR A 10 0.36 1.39 1.52
C THR A 10 0.63 2.76 0.88
N THR A 11 0.84 3.77 1.71
CA THR A 11 1.19 5.13 1.28
C THR A 11 2.56 5.55 1.83
N SER A 12 3.02 6.72 1.38
CA SER A 12 3.99 7.53 2.13
C SER A 12 3.44 7.97 3.50
N ARG A 13 4.32 8.43 4.39
CA ARG A 13 3.93 8.98 5.70
C ARG A 13 3.05 10.22 5.50
N SER A 14 2.07 10.40 6.39
CA SER A 14 1.10 11.52 6.36
C SER A 14 0.47 11.74 4.98
N PRO A 15 -0.19 10.72 4.39
CA PRO A 15 -0.72 10.81 3.04
C PRO A 15 -1.83 11.84 2.91
N SER A 16 -1.88 12.52 1.77
CA SER A 16 -2.99 13.40 1.41
C SER A 16 -4.34 12.65 1.40
N PRO A 17 -5.48 13.37 1.52
CA PRO A 17 -6.80 12.78 1.34
C PRO A 17 -6.93 11.99 0.02
N ARG A 18 -6.40 12.52 -1.10
CA ARG A 18 -6.50 11.86 -2.42
C ARG A 18 -5.74 10.55 -2.48
N SER A 19 -4.53 10.47 -1.91
CA SER A 19 -3.77 9.23 -1.82
C SER A 19 -4.47 8.17 -0.96
N ARG A 20 -5.13 8.58 0.12
CA ARG A 20 -5.95 7.68 0.94
C ARG A 20 -7.16 7.16 0.16
N THR A 21 -7.83 8.03 -0.60
CA THR A 21 -8.96 7.65 -1.46
C THR A 21 -8.52 6.67 -2.54
N LEU A 22 -7.41 6.93 -3.24
CA LEU A 22 -6.87 6.00 -4.24
C LEU A 22 -6.54 4.64 -3.62
N LEU A 23 -5.87 4.64 -2.47
CA LEU A 23 -5.55 3.39 -1.77
C LEU A 23 -6.83 2.59 -1.44
N ASN A 24 -7.86 3.25 -0.90
CA ASN A 24 -9.13 2.60 -0.58
C ASN A 24 -9.80 2.03 -1.84
N ALA A 25 -9.82 2.80 -2.94
CA ALA A 25 -10.38 2.34 -4.20
C ALA A 25 -9.65 1.08 -4.71
N LEU A 26 -8.32 1.09 -4.73
CA LEU A 26 -7.52 -0.07 -5.14
C LEU A 26 -7.82 -1.31 -4.30
N THR A 27 -7.97 -1.14 -2.98
CA THR A 27 -8.25 -2.26 -2.06
C THR A 27 -9.68 -2.80 -2.19
N LEU A 28 -10.61 -2.03 -2.73
CA LEU A 28 -11.97 -2.48 -3.04
C LEU A 28 -12.04 -3.16 -4.42
N THR A 29 -11.19 -2.77 -5.36
CA THR A 29 -11.21 -3.29 -6.74
C THR A 29 -10.33 -4.52 -6.94
N LEU A 30 -9.30 -4.71 -6.11
CA LEU A 30 -8.31 -5.77 -6.27
C LEU A 30 -8.28 -6.65 -5.00
N PRO A 31 -8.09 -7.97 -5.13
CA PRO A 31 -7.93 -8.89 -4.00
C PRO A 31 -6.59 -8.63 -3.30
N SER A 32 -6.58 -7.60 -2.44
CA SER A 32 -5.38 -7.01 -1.88
C SER A 32 -5.57 -6.64 -0.42
N LEU A 33 -4.46 -6.44 0.27
CA LEU A 33 -4.44 -6.02 1.67
C LEU A 33 -4.10 -4.53 1.77
N LYS A 34 -4.69 -3.87 2.76
CA LYS A 34 -4.39 -2.50 3.12
C LYS A 34 -3.45 -2.45 4.33
N LEU A 35 -2.32 -1.77 4.19
CA LEU A 35 -1.44 -1.44 5.31
C LEU A 35 -1.45 0.07 5.59
N THR A 36 -1.99 0.45 6.75
CA THR A 36 -1.93 1.85 7.23
C THR A 36 -0.49 2.21 7.60
N ARG A 37 0.05 3.23 6.91
CA ARG A 37 1.44 3.68 7.06
C ARG A 37 1.77 4.18 8.47
N GLY A 38 1.03 5.16 8.97
CA GLY A 38 1.27 5.78 10.29
C GLY A 38 2.74 6.19 10.48
N LYS A 39 3.33 5.81 11.62
CA LYS A 39 4.74 6.04 11.94
C LYS A 39 5.70 4.91 11.54
N LYS A 40 5.19 3.82 10.93
CA LYS A 40 5.98 2.62 10.63
C LYS A 40 7.22 2.96 9.79
N SER A 41 8.34 2.37 10.17
CA SER A 41 9.57 2.31 9.40
C SER A 41 9.40 1.46 8.14
N MET A 42 10.33 1.59 7.19
CA MET A 42 10.32 0.70 6.03
C MET A 42 10.57 -0.77 6.42
N LYS A 43 11.37 -1.02 7.46
CA LYS A 43 11.64 -2.38 7.95
C LYS A 43 10.35 -3.06 8.45
N GLU A 44 9.57 -2.39 9.29
CA GLU A 44 8.28 -2.93 9.76
C GLU A 44 7.29 -3.21 8.62
N ILE A 45 7.32 -2.36 7.60
CA ILE A 45 6.47 -2.49 6.41
C ILE A 45 6.87 -3.70 5.57
N LEU A 46 8.17 -3.90 5.37
CA LEU A 46 8.70 -5.06 4.65
C LEU A 46 8.46 -6.36 5.44
N SER A 47 8.71 -6.37 6.75
CA SER A 47 8.42 -7.53 7.60
C SER A 47 6.94 -7.91 7.61
N PHE A 48 6.03 -6.93 7.51
CA PHE A 48 4.60 -7.22 7.32
C PHE A 48 4.34 -7.91 5.98
N ALA A 49 4.89 -7.38 4.88
CA ALA A 49 4.72 -7.96 3.55
C ALA A 49 5.30 -9.39 3.46
N GLU A 50 6.48 -9.63 4.04
CA GLU A 50 7.11 -10.96 4.13
C GLU A 50 6.23 -11.98 4.85
N ARG A 51 5.68 -11.61 6.02
CA ARG A 51 4.76 -12.47 6.76
C ARG A 51 3.50 -12.83 5.98
N GLU A 52 2.96 -11.88 5.24
CA GLU A 52 1.79 -12.08 4.39
C GLU A 52 2.11 -12.78 3.07
N LYS A 53 3.40 -13.07 2.80
CA LYS A 53 3.92 -13.56 1.51
C LYS A 53 3.42 -12.70 0.35
N ALA A 54 3.45 -11.38 0.53
CA ALA A 54 2.85 -10.41 -0.37
C ALA A 54 3.89 -9.46 -0.97
N LEU A 55 3.65 -9.01 -2.20
CA LEU A 55 4.34 -7.85 -2.76
C LEU A 55 3.81 -6.58 -2.12
N ILE A 56 4.67 -5.57 -1.99
CA ILE A 56 4.27 -4.27 -1.47
C ILE A 56 4.26 -3.21 -2.56
N VAL A 57 3.17 -2.45 -2.61
CA VAL A 57 3.00 -1.31 -3.50
C VAL A 57 2.77 -0.06 -2.66
N LYS A 58 3.60 0.97 -2.85
CA LYS A 58 3.57 2.19 -2.03
C LYS A 58 3.18 3.37 -2.90
N ILE A 59 1.97 3.87 -2.73
CA ILE A 59 1.50 5.06 -3.43
C ILE A 59 2.37 6.27 -3.08
N ILE A 60 2.93 6.89 -4.11
CA ILE A 60 3.75 8.10 -4.02
C ILE A 60 2.90 9.29 -4.48
N GLU A 61 3.05 10.42 -3.79
CA GLU A 61 2.33 11.66 -4.13
C GLU A 61 3.28 12.84 -4.33
N LYS A 62 2.82 13.82 -5.11
CA LYS A 62 3.43 15.14 -5.25
C LYS A 62 2.34 16.19 -5.14
N SER A 63 2.50 17.13 -4.21
CA SER A 63 1.54 18.21 -3.95
C SER A 63 0.11 17.69 -3.71
N GLY A 64 -0.01 16.61 -2.93
CA GLY A 64 -1.30 16.01 -2.56
C GLY A 64 -2.01 15.23 -3.68
N ASN A 65 -1.34 14.97 -4.81
CA ASN A 65 -1.86 14.13 -5.88
C ASN A 65 -1.01 12.86 -6.04
N PRO A 66 -1.63 11.68 -6.13
CA PRO A 66 -0.94 10.45 -6.49
C PRO A 66 -0.23 10.59 -7.83
N ARG A 67 1.02 10.13 -7.91
CA ARG A 67 1.84 10.19 -9.13
C ARG A 67 2.39 8.84 -9.57
N GLY A 68 2.27 7.81 -8.74
CA GLY A 68 2.78 6.48 -9.03
C GLY A 68 2.75 5.59 -7.79
N PHE A 69 3.40 4.43 -7.90
CA PHE A 69 3.39 3.36 -6.91
C PHE A 69 4.78 2.73 -6.76
#